data_AF-A0A3D2UV84-F1
#
_entry.id   AF-A0A3D2UV84-F1
#
_cell.length_a   1.000
_cell.length_b   1.000
_cell.length_c   1.000
_cell.angle_alpha   90.00
_cell.angle_beta   90.00
_cell.angle_gamma   90.00
#
_symmetry.space_group_name_H-M   'P 1'
#
loop_
_entity.id
_entity.type
_entity.pdbx_description
1 polymer ?
#
loop_
_entity_poly.entity_id
_entity_poly.type
_entity_poly.pdbx_seq_one_letter_code
_entity_poly.pdbx_strand_id
1 'polypeptide(L)'
;MQCAGWLVFLSAGFLVSGCNGGDGEDVVDKSSFQMPIKENTWVRKEKVRKTKNDFFSSAGKKNVEVPVDSTLATKLKTPVSLSISTEKECLQLTNAFDKKRTEVQKRGGLWHAYERVPEAKLYSEYGMQLDSQTNRLVFSLKYLCKNAQGFRLTGWGAETVRKFKSMGKESFRKHFRDLGEAPADVDNWIRFAEFSIQSKDRKIPYAKIGESLAKAQPLMDLYADLSQRKIDDNTSLQTFLTEGSSLLSVINENFTTDPRMVLALQDEEIHPFEGLKGEM
;
A
#
# COMPACT_ATOMS: atom_id res chain seq x y z
N MET A 1 95.60 -18.61 -0.91
CA MET A 1 96.32 -17.97 0.23
C MET A 1 95.41 -16.84 0.71
N GLN A 2 94.78 -16.83 1.87
CA GLN A 2 94.87 -17.62 3.09
C GLN A 2 93.46 -18.03 3.53
N CYS A 3 93.33 -19.26 4.01
CA CYS A 3 92.21 -19.74 4.83
C CYS A 3 92.82 -20.49 6.01
N ALA A 4 92.38 -20.15 7.21
CA ALA A 4 92.31 -20.95 8.43
C ALA A 4 91.85 -19.97 9.52
N GLY A 5 90.95 -20.27 10.44
CA GLY A 5 90.40 -21.54 10.87
C GLY A 5 90.10 -21.40 12.37
N TRP A 6 88.82 -21.58 12.72
CA TRP A 6 88.29 -22.20 13.95
C TRP A 6 88.50 -21.63 15.38
N LEU A 7 87.46 -21.96 16.17
CA LEU A 7 87.27 -22.03 17.65
C LEU A 7 86.92 -20.71 18.37
N VAL A 8 85.64 -20.47 18.75
CA VAL A 8 84.76 -21.04 19.82
C VAL A 8 85.03 -20.44 21.19
N PHE A 9 83.99 -19.83 21.81
CA PHE A 9 83.51 -19.98 23.20
C PHE A 9 82.08 -19.34 23.23
N LEU A 10 80.98 -20.10 23.39
CA LEU A 10 80.27 -20.44 24.66
C LEU A 10 79.66 -19.18 25.32
N SER A 11 78.41 -19.06 25.81
CA SER A 11 77.25 -19.90 26.17
C SER A 11 76.11 -18.88 26.39
N ALA A 12 74.81 -19.12 26.59
CA ALA A 12 73.99 -20.25 27.02
C ALA A 12 72.57 -19.90 26.53
N GLY A 13 71.78 -20.85 26.04
CA GLY A 13 70.85 -21.62 26.86
C GLY A 13 69.45 -20.99 26.73
N PHE A 14 68.33 -21.68 26.60
CA PHE A 14 67.92 -23.08 26.73
C PHE A 14 66.69 -23.21 25.80
N LEU A 15 66.67 -24.17 24.86
CA LEU A 15 66.00 -25.49 24.95
C LEU A 15 64.46 -25.40 25.16
N VAL A 16 63.59 -26.13 24.45
CA VAL A 16 63.72 -27.04 23.30
C VAL A 16 62.32 -27.49 22.86
N SER A 17 62.21 -27.88 21.58
CA SER A 17 61.31 -28.86 20.92
C SER A 17 59.81 -28.91 21.25
N GLY A 18 58.87 -28.94 20.32
CA GLY A 18 58.92 -29.46 18.94
C GLY A 18 58.56 -30.96 18.89
N CYS A 19 57.54 -31.31 18.08
CA CYS A 19 57.37 -32.55 17.29
C CYS A 19 55.90 -32.54 16.77
N ASN A 20 55.60 -32.23 15.51
CA ASN A 20 55.83 -32.94 14.24
C ASN A 20 54.75 -34.00 13.92
N GLY A 21 53.92 -33.69 12.92
CA GLY A 21 53.47 -34.59 11.83
C GLY A 21 52.36 -35.62 12.11
N GLY A 22 51.35 -35.64 11.24
CA GLY A 22 50.55 -36.85 10.97
C GLY A 22 49.07 -36.57 10.75
N ASP A 23 48.61 -36.85 9.53
CA ASP A 23 47.22 -36.71 9.08
C ASP A 23 46.23 -37.56 9.91
N GLY A 24 45.17 -36.92 10.41
CA GLY A 24 44.02 -37.53 11.06
C GLY A 24 42.85 -36.55 11.05
N GLU A 25 41.66 -37.04 10.71
CA GLU A 25 40.41 -36.26 10.78
C GLU A 25 40.15 -35.81 12.23
N ASP A 26 40.43 -34.54 12.53
CA ASP A 26 40.08 -33.94 13.81
C ASP A 26 38.79 -33.11 13.69
N VAL A 27 37.78 -33.64 14.38
CA VAL A 27 36.48 -33.05 14.71
C VAL A 27 36.63 -31.57 15.06
N VAL A 28 36.02 -30.68 14.28
CA VAL A 28 35.89 -29.26 14.64
C VAL A 28 34.89 -29.15 15.78
N ASP A 29 35.42 -29.14 16.99
CA ASP A 29 34.69 -28.79 18.19
C ASP A 29 34.21 -27.32 18.07
N LYS A 30 32.92 -27.11 18.27
CA LYS A 30 32.29 -25.77 18.24
C LYS A 30 32.80 -24.97 19.42
N SER A 31 33.88 -24.22 19.24
CA SER A 31 34.25 -23.20 20.21
C SER A 31 33.17 -22.11 20.21
N SER A 32 32.56 -21.96 21.38
CA SER A 32 31.41 -21.12 21.68
C SER A 32 31.69 -19.64 21.39
N PHE A 33 31.03 -19.08 20.39
CA PHE A 33 30.91 -17.63 20.23
C PHE A 33 30.05 -17.10 21.38
N GLN A 34 30.69 -16.62 22.44
CA GLN A 34 30.00 -16.13 23.63
C GLN A 34 29.60 -14.68 23.39
N MET A 35 28.30 -14.43 23.17
CA MET A 35 27.79 -13.07 22.99
C MET A 35 28.08 -12.21 24.23
N PRO A 36 28.42 -10.92 24.07
CA PRO A 36 28.63 -10.02 25.19
C PRO A 36 27.37 -9.95 26.07
N ILE A 37 27.60 -9.91 27.39
CA ILE A 37 26.53 -9.87 28.39
C ILE A 37 25.72 -8.59 28.19
N LYS A 38 24.43 -8.77 27.88
CA LYS A 38 23.48 -7.68 27.66
C LYS A 38 23.33 -6.87 28.95
N GLU A 39 23.78 -5.62 28.95
CA GLU A 39 23.56 -4.73 30.09
C GLU A 39 22.06 -4.55 30.33
N ASN A 40 21.65 -4.72 31.59
CA ASN A 40 20.27 -4.55 32.01
C ASN A 40 19.93 -3.05 32.02
N THR A 41 19.40 -2.54 30.91
CA THR A 41 18.73 -1.24 30.88
C THR A 41 17.65 -1.22 31.96
N TRP A 42 17.63 -0.19 32.82
CA TRP A 42 16.63 0.05 33.86
C TRP A 42 15.25 0.32 33.26
N VAL A 43 14.64 -0.72 32.70
CA VAL A 43 13.26 -0.70 32.22
C VAL A 43 12.36 -1.08 33.39
N ARG A 44 11.39 -0.22 33.71
CA ARG A 44 10.37 -0.47 34.73
C ARG A 44 9.72 -1.83 34.47
N LYS A 45 9.90 -2.81 35.36
CA LYS A 45 9.38 -4.20 35.21
C LYS A 45 7.89 -4.30 35.54
N GLU A 46 7.09 -3.36 35.07
CA GLU A 46 5.65 -3.42 35.22
C GLU A 46 5.12 -4.33 34.11
N LYS A 47 4.58 -5.51 34.46
CA LYS A 47 3.89 -6.39 33.50
C LYS A 47 2.59 -5.70 33.10
N VAL A 48 2.66 -4.83 32.11
CA VAL A 48 1.46 -4.27 31.50
C VAL A 48 0.80 -5.39 30.69
N ARG A 49 -0.26 -6.00 31.23
CA ARG A 49 -1.16 -6.84 30.42
C ARG A 49 -2.01 -5.92 29.55
N LYS A 50 -1.48 -5.55 28.38
CA LYS A 50 -2.32 -5.04 27.29
C LYS A 50 -2.66 -6.22 26.39
N THR A 51 -3.94 -6.51 26.27
CA THR A 51 -4.43 -7.48 25.29
C THR A 51 -4.30 -6.90 23.88
N LYS A 52 -4.31 -7.74 22.84
CA LYS A 52 -4.39 -7.27 21.44
C LYS A 52 -5.57 -6.31 21.26
N ASN A 53 -6.68 -6.58 21.94
CA ASN A 53 -7.82 -5.69 21.98
C ASN A 53 -7.48 -4.34 22.61
N ASP A 54 -6.68 -4.22 23.66
CA ASP A 54 -6.28 -2.91 24.23
C ASP A 54 -5.38 -2.06 23.31
N PHE A 55 -4.74 -2.68 22.31
CA PHE A 55 -3.96 -1.96 21.29
C PHE A 55 -4.83 -1.45 20.13
N PHE A 56 -5.93 -2.14 19.84
CA PHE A 56 -6.84 -1.83 18.73
C PHE A 56 -8.21 -1.29 19.17
N SER A 57 -8.51 -1.30 20.48
CA SER A 57 -9.74 -0.73 21.01
C SER A 57 -9.54 0.77 21.15
N SER A 58 -10.16 1.49 20.22
CA SER A 58 -10.54 2.89 20.33
C SER A 58 -11.57 3.14 21.45
N ALA A 59 -11.63 2.29 22.48
CA ALA A 59 -12.53 2.38 23.61
C ALA A 59 -12.18 3.61 24.46
N GLY A 60 -12.71 4.76 24.03
CA GLY A 60 -12.47 6.09 24.60
C GLY A 60 -12.40 7.21 23.57
N LYS A 61 -12.10 6.92 22.30
CA LYS A 61 -12.23 7.90 21.21
C LYS A 61 -13.66 7.83 20.69
N LYS A 62 -14.57 8.62 21.27
CA LYS A 62 -15.78 8.99 20.53
C LYS A 62 -15.28 9.70 19.27
N ASN A 63 -15.44 9.09 18.10
CA ASN A 63 -15.30 9.81 16.85
C ASN A 63 -16.23 11.01 16.95
N VAL A 64 -15.65 12.21 16.99
CA VAL A 64 -16.44 13.43 17.10
C VAL A 64 -17.10 13.60 15.74
N GLU A 65 -18.36 13.20 15.69
CA GLU A 65 -19.13 13.15 14.45
C GLU A 65 -19.43 14.58 14.02
N VAL A 66 -18.91 14.96 12.85
CA VAL A 66 -19.19 16.25 12.24
C VAL A 66 -20.41 16.08 11.33
N PRO A 67 -21.45 16.93 11.46
CA PRO A 67 -22.64 16.83 10.62
C PRO A 67 -22.28 16.98 9.14
N VAL A 68 -23.05 16.31 8.29
CA VAL A 68 -22.95 16.45 6.83
C VAL A 68 -23.92 17.54 6.37
N ASP A 69 -23.42 18.48 5.57
CA ASP A 69 -24.25 19.47 4.90
C ASP A 69 -24.94 18.84 3.68
N SER A 70 -26.25 18.61 3.80
CA SER A 70 -27.07 18.02 2.75
C SER A 70 -27.11 18.85 1.45
N THR A 71 -27.00 20.18 1.55
CA THR A 71 -27.02 21.07 0.39
C THR A 71 -25.73 20.97 -0.39
N LEU A 72 -24.59 20.97 0.32
CA LEU A 72 -23.29 20.74 -0.25
C LEU A 72 -23.17 19.33 -0.84
N ALA A 73 -23.63 18.31 -0.11
CA ALA A 73 -23.61 16.93 -0.60
C ALA A 73 -24.38 16.79 -1.92
N THR A 74 -25.55 17.42 -2.03
CA THR A 74 -26.34 17.43 -3.28
C THR A 74 -25.59 18.14 -4.41
N LYS A 75 -24.94 19.27 -4.12
CA LYS A 75 -24.11 19.98 -5.09
C LYS A 75 -22.92 19.14 -5.56
N LEU A 76 -22.22 18.46 -4.66
CA LEU A 76 -21.08 17.60 -4.96
C LEU A 76 -21.45 16.37 -5.81
N LYS A 77 -22.68 15.87 -5.67
CA LYS A 77 -23.21 14.78 -6.50
C LYS A 77 -23.62 15.21 -7.91
N THR A 78 -23.76 16.51 -8.15
CA THR A 78 -24.18 17.03 -9.45
C THR A 78 -23.03 16.93 -10.44
N PRO A 79 -23.16 16.14 -11.52
CA PRO A 79 -22.08 15.95 -12.47
C PRO A 79 -21.81 17.23 -13.25
N VAL A 80 -20.53 17.51 -13.50
CA VAL A 80 -20.15 18.58 -14.43
C VAL A 80 -20.37 18.14 -15.89
N SER A 81 -20.53 19.09 -16.81
CA SER A 81 -20.62 18.77 -18.23
C SER A 81 -19.24 18.34 -18.73
N LEU A 82 -19.09 17.06 -19.10
CA LEU A 82 -17.88 16.50 -19.70
C LEU A 82 -18.26 15.57 -20.87
N SER A 83 -17.52 15.68 -21.97
CA SER A 83 -17.62 14.78 -23.11
C SER A 83 -16.36 13.90 -23.18
N ILE A 84 -16.45 12.67 -22.65
CA ILE A 84 -15.38 11.68 -22.74
C ILE A 84 -15.84 10.55 -23.67
N SER A 85 -15.12 10.35 -24.76
CA SER A 85 -15.47 9.38 -25.79
C SER A 85 -14.34 8.40 -26.10
N THR A 86 -13.11 8.73 -25.74
CA THR A 86 -11.92 7.92 -26.02
C THR A 86 -11.12 7.54 -24.78
N GLU A 87 -10.30 6.51 -24.91
CA GLU A 87 -9.32 6.13 -23.87
C GLU A 87 -8.40 7.29 -23.51
N LYS A 88 -7.90 8.01 -24.53
CA LYS A 88 -6.96 9.10 -24.36
C LYS A 88 -7.56 10.21 -23.49
N GLU A 89 -8.80 10.61 -23.77
CA GLU A 89 -9.51 11.63 -22.99
C GLU A 89 -9.73 11.17 -21.53
N CYS A 90 -10.16 9.91 -21.36
CA CYS A 90 -10.36 9.30 -20.05
C CYS A 90 -9.07 9.31 -19.21
N LEU A 91 -7.96 8.88 -19.81
CA LEU A 91 -6.64 8.86 -19.17
C LEU A 91 -6.10 10.27 -18.92
N GLN A 92 -6.32 11.22 -19.82
CA GLN A 92 -5.91 12.61 -19.62
C GLN A 92 -6.56 13.21 -18.38
N LEU A 93 -7.87 13.02 -18.20
CA LEU A 93 -8.60 13.55 -17.05
C LEU A 93 -8.20 12.86 -15.74
N THR A 94 -8.11 11.53 -15.73
CA THR A 94 -7.66 10.79 -14.54
C THR A 94 -6.22 11.10 -14.16
N ASN A 95 -5.33 11.35 -15.13
CA ASN A 95 -3.97 11.83 -14.84
C ASN A 95 -3.96 13.26 -14.29
N ALA A 96 -4.91 14.12 -14.68
CA ALA A 96 -5.06 15.43 -14.07
C ALA A 96 -5.52 15.32 -12.61
N PHE A 97 -6.44 14.39 -12.30
CA PHE A 97 -6.81 14.08 -10.92
C PHE A 97 -5.64 13.54 -10.11
N ASP A 98 -4.87 12.61 -10.68
CA ASP A 98 -3.69 12.03 -10.07
C ASP A 98 -2.64 13.11 -9.75
N LYS A 99 -2.38 14.02 -10.70
CA LYS A 99 -1.47 15.16 -10.48
C LYS A 99 -1.95 16.05 -9.33
N LYS A 100 -3.24 16.42 -9.32
CA LYS A 100 -3.84 17.25 -8.27
C LYS A 100 -3.72 16.58 -6.90
N ARG A 101 -4.05 15.30 -6.81
CA ARG A 101 -3.90 14.47 -5.61
C ARG A 101 -2.45 14.40 -5.14
N THR A 102 -1.49 14.16 -6.04
CA THR A 102 -0.07 14.16 -5.70
C THR A 102 0.41 15.53 -5.21
N GLU A 103 -0.09 16.62 -5.77
CA GLU A 103 0.22 17.97 -5.29
C GLU A 103 -0.31 18.23 -3.87
N VAL A 104 -1.47 17.67 -3.51
CA VAL A 104 -1.99 17.70 -2.13
C VAL A 104 -1.12 16.84 -1.20
N GLN A 105 -0.78 15.62 -1.61
CA GLN A 105 0.08 14.72 -0.83
C GLN A 105 1.47 15.31 -0.56
N LYS A 106 2.08 16.00 -1.55
CA LYS A 106 3.36 16.69 -1.39
C LYS A 106 3.34 17.75 -0.28
N ARG A 107 2.17 18.27 0.07
CA ARG A 107 1.96 19.25 1.14
C ARG A 107 1.60 18.60 2.48
N GLY A 108 1.66 17.27 2.57
CA GLY A 108 1.29 16.50 3.75
C GLY A 108 -0.13 15.92 3.71
N GLY A 109 -0.84 16.05 2.59
CA GLY A 109 -2.21 15.58 2.47
C GLY A 109 -3.21 16.50 3.18
N LEU A 110 -4.50 16.16 3.09
CA LEU A 110 -5.53 16.85 3.85
C LEU A 110 -5.40 16.55 5.34
N TRP A 111 -4.87 15.39 5.72
CA TRP A 111 -4.49 15.09 7.10
C TRP A 111 -3.62 16.20 7.72
N HIS A 112 -2.61 16.69 7.01
CA HIS A 112 -1.76 17.77 7.51
C HIS A 112 -2.54 19.08 7.73
N ALA A 113 -3.54 19.39 6.90
CA ALA A 113 -4.38 20.57 7.09
C ALA A 113 -5.16 20.53 8.41
N TYR A 114 -5.68 19.35 8.79
CA TYR A 114 -6.32 19.13 10.09
C TYR A 114 -5.32 19.21 11.25
N GLU A 115 -4.12 18.66 11.10
CA GLU A 115 -3.09 18.64 12.15
C GLU A 115 -2.48 20.02 12.45
N ARG A 116 -2.52 20.95 11.49
CA ARG A 116 -1.93 22.29 11.63
C ARG A 116 -2.69 23.17 12.63
N VAL A 117 -3.99 22.92 12.84
CA VAL A 117 -4.86 23.74 13.70
C VAL A 117 -5.24 22.93 14.95
N PRO A 118 -4.91 23.40 16.17
CA PRO A 118 -5.14 22.63 17.40
C PRO A 118 -6.57 22.12 17.57
N GLU A 119 -7.56 22.93 17.21
CA GLU A 119 -8.98 22.61 17.30
C GLU A 119 -9.42 21.61 16.22
N ALA A 120 -8.86 21.70 15.01
CA ALA A 120 -9.16 20.76 13.92
C ALA A 120 -8.46 19.40 14.12
N LYS A 121 -7.35 19.37 14.85
CA LYS A 121 -6.56 18.15 15.10
C LYS A 121 -7.36 17.02 15.74
N LEU A 122 -8.39 17.34 16.54
CA LEU A 122 -9.32 16.36 17.10
C LEU A 122 -10.08 15.55 16.03
N TYR A 123 -10.15 16.08 14.80
CA TYR A 123 -10.84 15.51 13.66
C TYR A 123 -9.89 15.00 12.58
N SER A 124 -8.59 14.86 12.87
CA SER A 124 -7.60 14.50 11.84
C SER A 124 -7.82 13.12 11.19
N GLU A 125 -8.60 12.25 11.83
CA GLU A 125 -9.09 11.03 11.20
C GLU A 125 -9.88 11.30 9.90
N TYR A 126 -10.70 12.36 9.84
CA TYR A 126 -11.38 12.76 8.61
C TYR A 126 -10.37 13.09 7.51
N GLY A 127 -9.31 13.83 7.82
CA GLY A 127 -8.24 14.14 6.86
C GLY A 127 -7.55 12.89 6.33
N MET A 128 -7.22 11.94 7.21
CA MET A 128 -6.61 10.66 6.82
C MET A 128 -7.55 9.80 5.96
N GLN A 129 -8.83 9.73 6.33
CA GLN A 129 -9.83 9.00 5.55
C GLN A 129 -10.05 9.67 4.18
N LEU A 130 -10.11 10.99 4.11
CA LEU A 130 -10.23 11.74 2.85
C LEU A 130 -9.03 11.49 1.94
N ASP A 131 -7.81 11.50 2.46
CA ASP A 131 -6.62 11.18 1.68
C ASP A 131 -6.69 9.74 1.12
N SER A 132 -7.06 8.77 1.97
CA SER A 132 -7.18 7.36 1.58
C SER A 132 -8.28 7.12 0.53
N GLN A 133 -9.49 7.64 0.77
CA GLN A 133 -10.64 7.43 -0.11
C GLN A 133 -10.50 8.21 -1.43
N THR A 134 -9.90 9.41 -1.40
CA THR A 134 -9.59 10.16 -2.63
C THR A 134 -8.55 9.44 -3.46
N ASN A 135 -7.52 8.86 -2.83
CA ASN A 135 -6.56 8.01 -3.54
C ASN A 135 -7.28 6.86 -4.25
N ARG A 136 -8.07 6.09 -3.51
CA ARG A 136 -8.82 4.97 -4.05
C ARG A 136 -9.76 5.38 -5.19
N LEU A 137 -10.41 6.54 -5.09
CA LEU A 137 -11.30 7.08 -6.12
C LEU A 137 -10.55 7.33 -7.44
N VAL A 138 -9.46 8.09 -7.38
CA VAL A 138 -8.64 8.46 -8.56
C VAL A 138 -8.08 7.23 -9.24
N PHE A 139 -7.56 6.31 -8.43
CA PHE A 139 -6.97 5.06 -8.83
C PHE A 139 -7.97 4.13 -9.51
N SER A 140 -9.13 3.90 -8.88
CA SER A 140 -10.24 3.14 -9.47
C SER A 140 -10.67 3.70 -10.84
N LEU A 141 -10.80 5.02 -10.96
CA LEU A 141 -11.19 5.67 -12.23
C LEU A 141 -10.12 5.50 -13.31
N LYS A 142 -8.84 5.68 -12.95
CA LYS A 142 -7.71 5.49 -13.87
C LYS A 142 -7.62 4.03 -14.33
N TYR A 143 -7.82 3.10 -13.40
CA TYR A 143 -7.89 1.68 -13.66
C TYR A 143 -9.00 1.32 -14.65
N LEU A 144 -10.21 1.88 -14.47
CA LEU A 144 -11.32 1.67 -15.41
C LEU A 144 -11.02 2.21 -16.81
N CYS A 145 -10.40 3.40 -16.92
CA CYS A 145 -10.00 3.95 -18.22
C CYS A 145 -9.06 3.00 -18.99
N LYS A 146 -8.08 2.40 -18.29
CA LYS A 146 -7.14 1.45 -18.87
C LYS A 146 -7.81 0.13 -19.28
N ASN A 147 -8.77 -0.34 -18.49
CA ASN A 147 -9.36 -1.68 -18.61
C ASN A 147 -10.79 -1.67 -19.19
N ALA A 148 -11.19 -0.57 -19.84
CA ALA A 148 -12.52 -0.41 -20.42
C ALA A 148 -12.77 -1.36 -21.60
N GLN A 149 -11.74 -1.64 -22.40
CA GLN A 149 -11.78 -2.49 -23.60
C GLN A 149 -11.08 -3.84 -23.37
N GLY A 150 -11.38 -4.45 -22.23
CA GLY A 150 -10.80 -5.71 -21.80
C GLY A 150 -9.84 -5.55 -20.63
N PHE A 151 -9.77 -6.58 -19.79
CA PHE A 151 -8.87 -6.64 -18.65
C PHE A 151 -7.42 -6.79 -19.14
N ARG A 152 -6.62 -5.73 -18.99
CA ARG A 152 -5.23 -5.67 -19.43
C ARG A 152 -4.34 -6.34 -18.38
N LEU A 153 -3.82 -7.50 -18.75
CA LEU A 153 -2.87 -8.24 -17.92
C LEU A 153 -1.44 -7.82 -18.25
N THR A 154 -0.64 -7.59 -17.22
CA THR A 154 0.81 -7.36 -17.34
C THR A 154 1.57 -8.22 -16.33
N GLY A 155 2.87 -8.44 -16.58
CA GLY A 155 3.77 -9.13 -15.66
C GLY A 155 3.26 -10.52 -15.24
N TRP A 156 3.27 -10.75 -13.92
CA TRP A 156 2.85 -12.03 -13.33
C TRP A 156 1.40 -12.40 -13.68
N GLY A 157 0.48 -11.42 -13.70
CA GLY A 157 -0.93 -11.70 -14.02
C GLY A 157 -1.10 -12.30 -15.42
N ALA A 158 -0.35 -11.78 -16.39
CA ALA A 158 -0.35 -12.33 -17.75
C ALA A 158 0.25 -13.74 -17.82
N GLU A 159 1.34 -13.98 -17.07
CA GLU A 159 1.96 -15.30 -17.01
C GLU A 159 1.06 -16.35 -16.34
N THR A 160 0.43 -16.00 -15.23
CA THR A 160 -0.50 -16.87 -14.49
C THR A 160 -1.66 -17.30 -15.37
N VAL A 161 -2.30 -16.35 -16.07
CA VAL A 161 -3.39 -16.66 -17.00
C VAL A 161 -2.92 -17.53 -18.16
N ARG A 162 -1.71 -17.29 -18.68
CA ARG A 162 -1.12 -18.11 -19.74
C ARG A 162 -0.89 -19.55 -19.27
N LYS A 163 -0.26 -19.74 -18.10
CA LYS A 163 -0.04 -21.07 -17.50
C LYS A 163 -1.36 -21.78 -17.24
N PHE A 164 -2.33 -21.09 -16.65
CA PHE A 164 -3.67 -21.62 -16.39
C PHE A 164 -4.33 -22.13 -17.66
N LYS A 165 -4.30 -21.33 -18.75
CA LYS A 165 -4.83 -21.75 -20.07
C LYS A 165 -4.10 -22.97 -20.65
N SER A 166 -2.77 -23.02 -20.53
CA SER A 166 -2.00 -24.12 -21.11
C SER A 166 -2.14 -25.44 -20.35
N MET A 167 -2.29 -25.38 -19.03
CA MET A 167 -2.29 -26.56 -18.16
C MET A 167 -3.70 -27.06 -17.88
N GLY A 168 -4.69 -26.17 -17.88
CA GLY A 168 -6.03 -26.43 -17.34
C GLY A 168 -6.05 -26.34 -15.81
N LYS A 169 -7.26 -26.17 -15.26
CA LYS A 169 -7.48 -25.86 -13.84
C LYS A 169 -6.86 -26.88 -12.88
N GLU A 170 -7.09 -28.16 -13.09
CA GLU A 170 -6.62 -29.21 -12.18
C GLU A 170 -5.10 -29.39 -12.22
N SER A 171 -4.49 -29.37 -13.41
CA SER A 171 -3.03 -29.46 -13.52
C SER A 171 -2.35 -28.19 -13.02
N PHE A 172 -2.94 -27.01 -13.22
CA PHE A 172 -2.45 -25.76 -12.62
C PHE A 172 -2.46 -25.85 -11.09
N ARG A 173 -3.58 -26.29 -10.50
CA ARG A 173 -3.71 -26.48 -9.06
C ARG A 173 -2.65 -27.44 -8.52
N LYS A 174 -2.51 -28.60 -9.15
CA LYS A 174 -1.53 -29.62 -8.75
C LYS A 174 -0.11 -29.08 -8.81
N HIS A 175 0.26 -28.43 -9.92
CA HIS A 175 1.61 -27.91 -10.13
C HIS A 175 2.07 -26.98 -9.01
N PHE A 176 1.25 -26.00 -8.63
CA PHE A 176 1.65 -25.06 -7.58
C PHE A 176 1.59 -25.68 -6.18
N ARG A 177 0.70 -26.65 -5.93
CA ARG A 177 0.73 -27.42 -4.69
C ARG A 177 1.99 -28.28 -4.56
N ASP A 178 2.44 -28.90 -5.65
CA ASP A 178 3.67 -29.70 -5.68
C ASP A 178 4.92 -28.81 -5.45
N LEU A 179 4.84 -27.51 -5.79
CA LEU A 179 5.86 -26.51 -5.48
C LEU A 179 5.80 -25.99 -4.04
N GLY A 180 4.81 -26.42 -3.24
CA GLY A 180 4.66 -26.02 -1.84
C GLY A 180 3.79 -24.78 -1.61
N GLU A 181 3.08 -24.28 -2.62
CA GLU A 181 2.21 -23.11 -2.47
C GLU A 181 0.99 -23.40 -1.60
N ALA A 182 0.56 -22.41 -0.82
CA ALA A 182 -0.58 -22.56 0.06
C ALA A 182 -1.87 -22.78 -0.76
N PRO A 183 -2.73 -23.76 -0.39
CA PRO A 183 -3.94 -24.06 -1.16
C PRO A 183 -4.86 -22.86 -1.40
N ALA A 184 -4.99 -21.96 -0.41
CA ALA A 184 -5.82 -20.76 -0.51
C ALA A 184 -5.30 -19.77 -1.58
N ASP A 185 -3.97 -19.61 -1.68
CA ASP A 185 -3.35 -18.72 -2.66
C ASP A 185 -3.52 -19.29 -4.07
N VAL A 186 -3.34 -20.60 -4.24
CA VAL A 186 -3.57 -21.28 -5.52
C VAL A 186 -5.02 -21.12 -5.97
N ASP A 187 -6.00 -21.25 -5.07
CA ASP A 187 -7.42 -21.07 -5.41
C ASP A 187 -7.74 -19.59 -5.75
N ASN A 188 -7.09 -18.63 -5.09
CA ASN A 188 -7.18 -17.21 -5.47
C ASN A 188 -6.61 -16.96 -6.87
N TRP A 189 -5.47 -17.57 -7.22
CA TRP A 189 -4.86 -17.45 -8.55
C TRP A 189 -5.74 -18.06 -9.64
N ILE A 190 -6.38 -19.19 -9.35
CA ILE A 190 -7.35 -19.81 -10.26
C ILE A 190 -8.55 -18.87 -10.47
N ARG A 191 -9.12 -18.31 -9.40
CA ARG A 191 -10.24 -17.36 -9.50
C ARG A 191 -9.85 -16.13 -10.32
N PHE A 192 -8.68 -15.56 -10.06
CA PHE A 192 -8.12 -14.46 -10.83
C PHE A 192 -7.99 -14.82 -12.31
N ALA A 193 -7.48 -16.02 -12.62
CA ALA A 193 -7.30 -16.45 -13.99
C ALA A 193 -8.62 -16.66 -14.73
N GLU A 194 -9.59 -17.33 -14.10
CA GLU A 194 -10.94 -17.53 -14.63
C GLU A 194 -11.62 -16.19 -14.90
N PHE A 195 -11.57 -15.26 -13.94
CA PHE A 195 -12.12 -13.92 -14.10
C PHE A 195 -11.45 -13.16 -15.24
N SER A 196 -10.12 -13.16 -15.30
CA SER A 196 -9.36 -12.45 -16.33
C SER A 196 -9.70 -12.96 -17.74
N ILE A 197 -9.98 -14.25 -17.87
CA ILE A 197 -10.39 -14.87 -19.14
C ILE A 197 -11.79 -14.41 -19.53
N GLN A 198 -12.74 -14.43 -18.59
CA GLN A 198 -14.12 -13.97 -18.82
C GLN A 198 -14.18 -12.47 -19.14
N SER A 199 -13.34 -11.67 -18.50
CA SER A 199 -13.28 -10.22 -18.65
C SER A 199 -12.45 -9.74 -19.84
N LYS A 200 -11.87 -10.66 -20.65
CA LYS A 200 -11.05 -10.30 -21.80
C LYS A 200 -11.84 -9.51 -22.86
N ASP A 201 -13.10 -9.87 -23.07
CA ASP A 201 -13.97 -9.25 -24.08
C ASP A 201 -14.86 -8.15 -23.50
N ARG A 202 -14.58 -7.68 -22.28
CA ARG A 202 -15.31 -6.59 -21.62
C ARG A 202 -15.25 -5.32 -22.47
N LYS A 203 -16.41 -4.68 -22.66
CA LYS A 203 -16.53 -3.39 -23.35
C LYS A 203 -17.36 -2.41 -22.55
N ILE A 204 -16.68 -1.50 -21.86
CA ILE A 204 -17.30 -0.36 -21.18
C ILE A 204 -17.18 0.85 -22.10
N PRO A 205 -18.30 1.47 -22.53
CA PRO A 205 -18.24 2.71 -23.29
C PRO A 205 -17.55 3.80 -22.46
N TYR A 206 -16.60 4.52 -23.05
CA TYR A 206 -15.89 5.61 -22.36
C TYR A 206 -16.83 6.72 -21.88
N ALA A 207 -17.95 6.95 -22.57
CA ALA A 207 -19.01 7.87 -22.12
C ALA A 207 -19.57 7.48 -20.73
N LYS A 208 -19.70 6.17 -20.44
CA LYS A 208 -20.16 5.68 -19.13
C LYS A 208 -19.14 5.85 -18.02
N ILE A 209 -17.84 5.83 -18.35
CA ILE A 209 -16.78 6.19 -17.40
C ILE A 209 -16.73 7.71 -17.24
N GLY A 210 -16.99 8.45 -18.32
CA GLY A 210 -17.14 9.91 -18.33
C GLY A 210 -18.19 10.42 -17.36
N GLU A 211 -19.33 9.73 -17.22
CA GLU A 211 -20.35 10.03 -16.22
C GLU A 211 -19.79 9.99 -14.79
N SER A 212 -18.97 8.99 -14.45
CA SER A 212 -18.32 8.87 -13.14
C SER A 212 -17.21 9.92 -12.95
N LEU A 213 -16.45 10.22 -14.01
CA LEU A 213 -15.44 11.28 -13.99
C LEU A 213 -16.06 12.66 -13.77
N ALA A 214 -17.21 12.92 -14.37
CA ALA A 214 -17.99 14.16 -14.19
C ALA A 214 -18.48 14.34 -12.75
N LYS A 215 -18.82 13.25 -12.06
CA LYS A 215 -19.15 13.29 -10.64
C LYS A 215 -17.91 13.44 -9.76
N ALA A 216 -16.78 12.88 -10.16
CA ALA A 216 -15.53 12.94 -9.39
C ALA A 216 -14.86 14.33 -9.43
N GLN A 217 -14.99 15.06 -10.53
CA GLN A 217 -14.39 16.39 -10.70
C GLN A 217 -14.67 17.36 -9.52
N PRO A 218 -15.92 17.65 -9.12
CA PRO A 218 -16.19 18.56 -8.01
C PRO A 218 -15.63 18.05 -6.67
N LEU A 219 -15.54 16.73 -6.47
CA LEU A 219 -14.94 16.12 -5.27
C LEU A 219 -13.44 16.40 -5.23
N MET A 220 -12.76 16.21 -6.35
CA MET A 220 -11.32 16.48 -6.49
C MET A 220 -11.00 17.96 -6.33
N ASP A 221 -11.88 18.84 -6.82
CA ASP A 221 -11.74 20.29 -6.68
C ASP A 221 -11.86 20.71 -5.21
N LEU A 222 -12.88 20.23 -4.49
CA LEU A 222 -13.05 20.51 -3.06
C LEU A 222 -11.91 19.92 -2.22
N TYR A 223 -11.49 18.68 -2.50
CA TYR A 223 -10.36 18.05 -1.81
C TYR A 223 -9.08 18.89 -1.88
N ALA A 224 -8.74 19.37 -3.09
CA ALA A 224 -7.55 20.18 -3.29
C ALA A 224 -7.65 21.56 -2.65
N ASP A 225 -8.84 22.16 -2.65
CA ASP A 225 -9.10 23.45 -2.00
C ASP A 225 -8.96 23.35 -0.47
N LEU A 226 -9.63 22.36 0.15
CA LEU A 226 -9.56 22.13 1.60
C LEU A 226 -8.11 21.96 2.08
N SER A 227 -7.25 21.31 1.30
CA SER A 227 -5.85 21.08 1.68
C SER A 227 -5.02 22.36 1.84
N GLN A 228 -5.48 23.48 1.26
CA GLN A 228 -4.76 24.75 1.25
C GLN A 228 -5.44 25.82 2.10
N ARG A 229 -6.68 25.58 2.50
CA ARG A 229 -7.51 26.58 3.15
C ARG A 229 -6.91 27.01 4.49
N LYS A 230 -6.99 28.31 4.76
CA LYS A 230 -6.63 28.88 6.06
C LYS A 230 -7.85 28.83 6.97
N ILE A 231 -7.60 28.57 8.25
CA ILE A 231 -8.62 28.49 9.29
C ILE A 231 -8.20 29.54 10.31
N ASP A 232 -8.86 30.69 10.26
CA ASP A 232 -8.46 31.89 11.00
C ASP A 232 -9.40 32.17 12.18
N ASP A 233 -10.59 31.55 12.18
CA ASP A 233 -11.61 31.74 13.21
C ASP A 233 -12.50 30.48 13.38
N ASN A 234 -13.43 30.54 14.34
CA ASN A 234 -14.34 29.42 14.59
C ASN A 234 -15.30 29.16 13.42
N THR A 235 -15.73 30.18 12.68
CA THR A 235 -16.66 30.00 11.55
C THR A 235 -15.99 29.22 10.43
N SER A 236 -14.79 29.63 10.02
CA SER A 236 -13.96 28.94 9.02
C SER A 236 -13.57 27.54 9.47
N LEU A 237 -13.37 27.30 10.77
CA LEU A 237 -13.17 25.97 11.32
C LEU A 237 -14.42 25.09 11.12
N GLN A 238 -15.60 25.56 11.53
CA GLN A 238 -16.83 24.78 11.39
C GLN A 238 -17.15 24.49 9.92
N THR A 239 -16.95 25.46 9.03
CA THR A 239 -17.09 25.26 7.59
C THR A 239 -16.10 24.22 7.08
N PHE A 240 -14.81 24.32 7.43
CA PHE A 240 -13.79 23.35 7.03
C PHE A 240 -14.14 21.92 7.46
N LEU A 241 -14.56 21.75 8.71
CA LEU A 241 -14.95 20.44 9.25
C LEU A 241 -16.17 19.89 8.52
N THR A 242 -17.22 20.70 8.35
CA THR A 242 -18.48 20.30 7.70
C THR A 242 -18.29 19.99 6.22
N GLU A 243 -17.46 20.75 5.51
CA GLU A 243 -17.12 20.47 4.11
C GLU A 243 -16.31 19.17 3.99
N GLY A 244 -15.35 18.94 4.89
CA GLY A 244 -14.57 17.71 4.93
C GLY A 244 -15.43 16.47 5.21
N SER A 245 -16.34 16.53 6.19
CA SER A 245 -17.27 15.42 6.49
C SER A 245 -18.21 15.14 5.31
N SER A 246 -18.72 16.19 4.68
CA SER A 246 -19.63 16.09 3.53
C SER A 246 -18.92 15.49 2.31
N LEU A 247 -17.69 15.93 2.03
CA LEU A 247 -16.87 15.38 0.97
C LEU A 247 -16.60 13.88 1.19
N LEU A 248 -16.22 13.50 2.42
CA LEU A 248 -15.96 12.10 2.75
C LEU A 248 -17.21 11.24 2.58
N SER A 249 -18.35 11.74 3.06
CA SER A 249 -19.64 11.07 2.92
C SER A 249 -19.98 10.81 1.44
N VAL A 250 -19.85 11.81 0.57
CA VAL A 250 -20.15 11.67 -0.86
C VAL A 250 -19.16 10.73 -1.56
N ILE A 251 -17.87 10.79 -1.25
CA ILE A 251 -16.88 9.86 -1.81
C ILE A 251 -17.23 8.42 -1.41
N ASN A 252 -17.55 8.17 -0.14
CA ASN A 252 -17.91 6.84 0.35
C ASN A 252 -19.20 6.33 -0.30
N GLU A 253 -20.20 7.20 -0.48
CA GLU A 253 -21.43 6.86 -1.19
C GLU A 253 -21.18 6.53 -2.67
N ASN A 254 -20.24 7.22 -3.33
CA ASN A 254 -19.91 6.90 -4.72
C ASN A 254 -19.38 5.46 -4.88
N PHE A 255 -18.65 4.93 -3.90
CA PHE A 255 -18.16 3.54 -3.95
C PHE A 255 -19.27 2.49 -3.88
N THR A 256 -20.49 2.85 -3.48
CA THR A 256 -21.63 1.93 -3.40
C THR A 256 -22.72 2.25 -4.43
N THR A 257 -22.85 3.50 -4.83
CA THR A 257 -23.93 3.96 -5.71
C THR A 257 -23.51 4.15 -7.16
N ASP A 258 -22.23 4.43 -7.45
CA ASP A 258 -21.74 4.54 -8.82
C ASP A 258 -21.38 3.14 -9.35
N PRO A 259 -22.08 2.63 -10.39
CA PRO A 259 -21.84 1.27 -10.87
C PRO A 259 -20.43 1.04 -11.43
N ARG A 260 -19.71 2.09 -11.86
CA ARG A 260 -18.34 1.95 -12.36
C ARG A 260 -17.36 1.84 -11.21
N MET A 261 -17.60 2.61 -10.14
CA MET A 261 -16.83 2.48 -8.91
C MET A 261 -17.00 1.09 -8.32
N VAL A 262 -18.24 0.60 -8.20
CA VAL A 262 -18.51 -0.77 -7.73
C VAL A 262 -17.77 -1.81 -8.58
N LEU A 263 -17.78 -1.67 -9.90
CA LEU A 263 -17.03 -2.55 -10.80
C LEU A 263 -15.52 -2.51 -10.55
N ALA A 264 -14.95 -1.32 -10.36
CA ALA A 264 -13.52 -1.19 -10.05
C ALA A 264 -13.16 -1.87 -8.73
N LEU A 265 -14.03 -1.79 -7.72
CA LEU A 265 -13.81 -2.46 -6.43
C LEU A 265 -13.91 -3.99 -6.56
N GLN A 266 -14.84 -4.48 -7.38
CA GLN A 266 -14.93 -5.92 -7.68
C GLN A 266 -13.67 -6.41 -8.40
N ASP A 267 -13.16 -5.64 -9.37
CA ASP A 267 -11.91 -5.95 -10.05
C ASP A 267 -10.73 -5.95 -9.05
N GLU A 268 -10.67 -4.99 -8.12
CA GLU A 268 -9.68 -4.92 -7.03
C GLU A 268 -9.68 -6.18 -6.17
N GLU A 269 -10.85 -6.64 -5.72
CA GLU A 269 -11.00 -7.84 -4.85
C GLU A 269 -10.50 -9.13 -5.50
N ILE A 270 -10.47 -9.17 -6.83
CA ILE A 270 -10.04 -10.35 -7.59
C ILE A 270 -8.51 -10.40 -7.75
N HIS A 271 -7.80 -9.29 -7.51
CA HIS A 271 -6.34 -9.29 -7.59
C HIS A 271 -5.76 -10.16 -6.46
N PRO A 272 -4.96 -11.19 -6.80
CA PRO A 272 -4.55 -12.20 -5.83
C PRO A 272 -3.48 -11.75 -4.84
N PHE A 273 -3.07 -10.48 -4.87
CA PHE A 273 -1.99 -9.97 -4.03
C PHE A 273 -2.40 -8.71 -3.28
N GLU A 274 -2.11 -8.69 -1.98
CA GLU A 274 -2.25 -7.50 -1.15
C GLU A 274 -1.30 -6.36 -1.56
N GLY A 275 -0.23 -6.65 -2.32
CA GLY A 275 0.84 -5.71 -2.68
C GLY A 275 0.62 -4.86 -3.93
N LEU A 276 -0.41 -5.12 -4.74
CA LEU A 276 -0.74 -4.31 -5.92
C LEU A 276 -1.74 -3.17 -5.63
N LYS A 277 -2.15 -3.00 -4.37
CA LYS A 277 -3.05 -1.92 -3.92
C LYS A 277 -2.54 -0.51 -4.24
N GLY A 278 -1.27 -0.35 -4.61
CA GLY A 278 -0.66 0.92 -5.04
C GLY A 278 -0.51 1.10 -6.56
N GLU A 279 -0.88 0.12 -7.39
CA GLU A 279 -0.84 0.21 -8.86
C GLU A 279 -2.23 0.37 -9.50
N MET A 280 -3.29 0.15 -8.74
CA MET A 280 -4.61 0.70 -9.05
C MET A 280 -4.55 2.19 -8.81
#